data_AF-A0A1Y1KPJ7-F1
#
_entry.id   AF-A0A1Y1KPJ7-F1
#
_cell.length_a   1.000
_cell.length_b   1.000
_cell.length_c   1.000
_cell.angle_alpha   90.00
_cell.angle_beta   90.00
_cell.angle_gamma   90.00
#
_symmetry.space_group_name_H-M   'P 1'
#
loop_
_entity.id
_entity.type
_entity.pdbx_description
1 polymer ?
#
loop_
_entity_poly.entity_id
_entity_poly.type
_entity_poly.pdbx_seq_one_letter_code
_entity_poly.pdbx_strand_id
1 'polypeptide(L)'
;GGQAQQRFAPLNSWPDNVSLDKARRLLWPIKQKYGNKISWADLLILTGNVALESMGFKTYGFAGGRVDGWEADESVFWGGETTWLGNNVRYNDNKDAQKRDLESPLAASHMGLIYVNPEGPDGNPDPVAAARDIRTTFGRMAMNDEETVALIAGGHTFGKTHGAGPATNVGKE
;
A
#
# COMPACT_ATOMS: atom_id res chain seq x y z
N GLY A 1 5.90 0.67 6.43
CA GLY A 1 6.93 -0.14 7.12
C GLY A 1 7.76 0.73 8.06
N GLY A 2 8.29 0.15 9.13
CA GLY A 2 8.92 0.86 10.26
C GLY A 2 10.18 1.67 9.95
N GLN A 3 10.77 1.56 8.76
CA GLN A 3 12.06 2.19 8.41
C GLN A 3 11.99 3.14 7.20
N ALA A 4 10.80 3.61 6.84
CA ALA A 4 10.58 4.45 5.66
C ALA A 4 11.00 3.83 4.32
N GLN A 5 10.92 2.50 4.19
CA GLN A 5 11.27 1.75 2.97
C GLN A 5 10.51 2.20 1.72
N GLN A 6 9.36 2.90 1.83
CA GLN A 6 8.67 3.51 0.69
C GLN A 6 9.52 4.57 -0.05
N ARG A 7 10.63 5.04 0.54
CA ARG A 7 11.59 5.93 -0.11
C ARG A 7 12.61 5.20 -0.98
N PHE A 8 12.72 3.88 -0.85
CA PHE A 8 13.70 3.03 -1.53
C PHE A 8 13.02 2.04 -2.46
N ALA A 9 13.81 1.43 -3.34
CA ALA A 9 13.37 0.32 -4.15
C ALA A 9 13.03 -0.90 -3.25
N PRO A 10 12.12 -1.79 -3.70
CA PRO A 10 11.26 -1.62 -4.88
C PRO A 10 10.03 -0.74 -4.60
N LEU A 11 9.72 -0.44 -3.33
CA LEU A 11 8.46 0.17 -2.92
C LEU A 11 8.23 1.56 -3.51
N ASN A 12 9.29 2.35 -3.71
CA ASN A 12 9.19 3.70 -4.27
C ASN A 12 8.68 3.75 -5.72
N SER A 13 8.69 2.62 -6.44
CA SER A 13 8.32 2.46 -7.85
C SER A 13 7.33 1.32 -8.08
N TRP A 14 6.60 0.89 -7.04
CA TRP A 14 5.49 -0.05 -7.19
C TRP A 14 4.31 0.62 -7.92
N PRO A 15 3.59 -0.10 -8.81
CA PRO A 15 2.42 0.44 -9.50
C PRO A 15 1.34 1.03 -8.57
N ASP A 16 1.19 0.50 -7.36
CA ASP A 16 0.19 0.98 -6.39
C ASP A 16 0.68 2.18 -5.57
N ASN A 17 1.96 2.55 -5.70
CA ASN A 17 2.57 3.72 -5.05
C ASN A 17 2.70 4.92 -6.00
N VAL A 18 2.02 4.87 -7.16
CA VAL A 18 2.11 5.92 -8.18
C VAL A 18 1.76 7.29 -7.62
N SER A 19 2.58 8.29 -7.98
CA SER A 19 2.48 9.68 -7.49
C SER A 19 2.72 9.89 -5.98
N LEU A 20 3.00 8.84 -5.20
CA LEU A 20 3.44 9.01 -3.80
C LEU A 20 4.87 9.54 -3.71
N ASP A 21 5.68 9.45 -4.77
CA ASP A 21 6.93 10.20 -4.92
C ASP A 21 6.70 11.72 -4.75
N LYS A 22 5.63 12.24 -5.35
CA LYS A 22 5.23 13.65 -5.25
C LYS A 22 4.73 13.97 -3.83
N ALA A 23 3.92 13.09 -3.25
CA ALA A 23 3.47 13.25 -1.86
C ALA A 23 4.65 13.33 -0.88
N ARG A 24 5.65 12.44 -1.02
CA ARG A 24 6.89 12.49 -0.24
C ARG A 24 7.68 13.77 -0.50
N ARG A 25 7.74 14.23 -1.75
CA ARG A 25 8.42 15.49 -2.11
C ARG A 25 7.77 16.71 -1.46
N LEU A 26 6.45 16.75 -1.35
CA LEU A 26 5.73 17.84 -0.67
C LEU A 26 6.08 17.95 0.82
N LEU A 27 6.47 16.84 1.45
CA LEU A 27 6.90 16.81 2.85
C LEU A 27 8.37 17.18 3.05
N TRP A 28 9.16 17.27 1.97
CA TRP A 28 10.58 17.56 2.07
C TRP A 28 10.90 18.87 2.81
N PRO A 29 10.21 20.01 2.59
CA PRO A 29 10.47 21.23 3.34
C PRO A 29 10.29 21.07 4.86
N ILE A 30 9.33 20.24 5.30
CA ILE A 30 9.13 19.91 6.71
C ILE A 30 10.31 19.07 7.21
N LYS A 31 10.67 18.01 6.49
CA LYS A 31 11.83 17.18 6.84
C LYS A 31 13.12 18.00 6.92
N GLN A 32 13.33 18.92 5.97
CA GLN A 32 14.49 19.81 5.91
C GLN A 32 14.54 20.74 7.12
N LYS A 33 13.40 21.33 7.51
CA LYS A 33 13.30 22.23 8.66
C LYS A 33 13.61 21.54 9.99
N TYR A 34 13.09 20.33 10.21
CA TYR A 34 13.22 19.62 11.49
C TYR A 34 14.43 18.67 11.54
N GLY A 35 15.09 18.42 10.40
CA GLY A 35 16.35 17.69 10.33
C GLY A 35 16.24 16.29 10.96
N ASN A 36 17.22 15.94 11.79
CA ASN A 36 17.30 14.64 12.49
C ASN A 36 16.34 14.52 13.69
N LYS A 37 15.58 15.56 14.04
CA LYS A 37 14.61 15.50 15.15
C LYS A 37 13.34 14.73 14.78
N ILE A 38 13.14 14.43 13.51
CA ILE A 38 12.07 13.58 13.01
C ILE A 38 12.60 12.72 11.87
N SER A 39 12.40 11.40 11.95
CA SER A 39 12.72 10.47 10.86
C SER A 39 11.70 10.62 9.74
N TRP A 40 12.05 10.20 8.53
CA TRP A 40 11.03 10.02 7.49
C TRP A 40 10.01 8.97 7.90
N ALA A 41 10.44 7.91 8.60
CA ALA A 41 9.56 6.84 9.04
C ALA A 41 8.43 7.36 9.93
N ASP A 42 8.72 8.27 10.86
CA ASP A 42 7.69 8.92 11.68
C ASP A 42 6.95 10.01 10.90
N LEU A 43 7.64 10.82 10.10
CA LEU A 43 7.00 11.92 9.36
C LEU A 43 5.91 11.44 8.40
N LEU A 44 6.13 10.31 7.71
CA LEU A 44 5.14 9.76 6.78
C LEU A 44 3.84 9.37 7.51
N ILE A 45 3.95 8.75 8.68
CA ILE A 45 2.79 8.33 9.47
C ILE A 45 2.14 9.54 10.16
N LEU A 46 2.94 10.42 10.76
CA LEU A 46 2.46 11.63 11.41
C LEU A 46 1.67 12.52 10.45
N THR A 47 2.12 12.64 9.20
CA THR A 47 1.42 13.39 8.16
C THR A 47 0.01 12.84 7.94
N GLY A 48 -0.15 11.51 7.88
CA GLY A 48 -1.46 10.86 7.75
C GLY A 48 -2.38 11.15 8.94
N ASN A 49 -1.87 11.04 10.17
CA ASN A 49 -2.62 11.38 11.38
C ASN A 49 -3.08 12.85 11.37
N VAL A 50 -2.17 13.78 11.10
CA VAL A 50 -2.48 15.22 11.07
C VAL A 50 -3.47 15.55 9.94
N ALA A 51 -3.38 14.88 8.79
CA ALA A 51 -4.34 15.04 7.72
C ALA A 51 -5.77 14.68 8.17
N LEU A 52 -5.94 13.53 8.84
CA LEU A 52 -7.23 13.11 9.39
C LEU A 52 -7.77 14.14 10.40
N GLU A 53 -6.92 14.59 11.33
CA GLU A 53 -7.30 15.59 12.34
C GLU A 53 -7.71 16.93 11.70
N SER A 54 -6.98 17.36 10.66
CA SER A 54 -7.30 18.58 9.93
C SER A 54 -8.65 18.52 9.20
N MET A 55 -9.11 17.31 8.87
CA MET A 55 -10.39 17.04 8.20
C MET A 55 -11.52 16.66 9.18
N GLY A 56 -11.31 16.86 10.49
CA GLY A 56 -12.34 16.67 11.52
C GLY A 56 -12.43 15.26 12.11
N PHE A 57 -11.50 14.36 11.79
CA PHE A 57 -11.44 13.02 12.38
C PHE A 57 -10.50 13.00 13.58
N LYS A 58 -11.01 12.69 14.77
CA LYS A 58 -10.19 12.54 15.97
C LYS A 58 -9.48 11.19 15.96
N THR A 59 -8.16 11.20 15.83
CA THR A 59 -7.34 9.97 15.89
C THR A 59 -7.26 9.41 17.32
N TYR A 60 -6.89 8.15 17.44
CA TYR A 60 -6.65 7.52 18.75
C TYR A 60 -5.40 8.09 19.44
N GLY A 61 -4.39 8.46 18.66
CA GLY A 61 -3.12 9.01 19.12
C GLY A 61 -1.98 8.77 18.13
N PHE A 62 -0.77 9.20 18.49
CA PHE A 62 0.43 9.00 17.69
C PHE A 62 1.64 8.71 18.59
N ALA A 63 2.49 7.79 18.15
CA ALA A 63 3.79 7.52 18.77
C ALA A 63 4.89 7.58 17.70
N GLY A 64 5.91 8.38 17.96
CA GLY A 64 7.17 8.36 17.22
C GLY A 64 8.15 7.31 17.77
N GLY A 65 9.37 7.31 17.24
CA GLY A 65 10.44 6.41 17.62
C GLY A 65 10.90 5.49 16.50
N ARG A 66 10.32 5.58 15.30
CA ARG A 66 10.81 4.83 14.14
C ARG A 66 12.10 5.43 13.64
N VAL A 67 13.10 4.60 13.41
CA VAL A 67 14.39 5.02 12.83
C VAL A 67 14.35 4.89 11.31
N ASP A 68 15.04 5.79 10.61
CA ASP A 68 15.16 5.70 9.15
C ASP A 68 16.08 4.54 8.74
N GLY A 69 15.66 3.80 7.71
CA GLY A 69 16.55 2.98 6.91
C GLY A 69 17.36 3.84 5.94
N TRP A 70 18.51 3.30 5.52
CA TRP A 70 19.48 3.99 4.66
C TRP A 70 19.70 3.29 3.31
N GLU A 71 19.15 2.10 3.14
CA GLU A 71 19.17 1.31 1.92
C GLU A 71 17.89 0.48 1.80
N ALA A 72 17.67 -0.08 0.60
CA ALA A 72 16.58 -1.01 0.34
C ALA A 72 16.73 -2.27 1.21
N ASP A 73 15.64 -2.71 1.80
CA ASP A 73 15.59 -3.99 2.51
C ASP A 73 15.36 -5.14 1.52
N GLU A 74 16.46 -5.77 1.10
CA GLU A 74 16.47 -6.90 0.17
C GLU A 74 16.15 -8.25 0.85
N SER A 75 15.87 -8.26 2.17
CA SER A 75 15.50 -9.49 2.88
C SER A 75 14.04 -9.89 2.67
N VAL A 76 13.21 -8.99 2.15
CA VAL A 76 11.78 -9.22 1.97
C VAL A 76 11.49 -9.98 0.68
N PHE A 77 10.86 -11.15 0.82
CA PHE A 77 10.32 -11.89 -0.31
C PHE A 77 8.96 -11.33 -0.74
N TRP A 78 8.92 -10.58 -1.84
CA TRP A 78 7.70 -9.96 -2.39
C TRP A 78 6.89 -10.87 -3.35
N GLY A 79 7.43 -12.04 -3.70
CA GLY A 79 6.86 -13.00 -4.64
C GLY A 79 7.87 -13.44 -5.70
N GLY A 80 7.58 -14.56 -6.37
CA GLY A 80 8.44 -15.11 -7.43
C GLY A 80 8.15 -14.58 -8.84
N GLU A 81 7.18 -13.67 -9.00
CA GLU A 81 6.85 -13.09 -10.30
C GLU A 81 7.95 -12.20 -10.86
N THR A 82 8.10 -12.21 -12.18
CA THR A 82 9.07 -11.38 -12.91
C THR A 82 8.43 -10.18 -13.62
N THR A 83 7.13 -9.98 -13.45
CA THR A 83 6.36 -8.87 -14.03
C THR A 83 5.56 -8.13 -12.96
N TRP A 84 5.46 -6.81 -13.13
CA TRP A 84 4.53 -6.02 -12.33
C TRP A 84 3.09 -6.47 -12.58
N LEU A 85 2.29 -6.46 -11.51
CA LEU A 85 0.91 -6.94 -11.50
C LEU A 85 0.77 -8.42 -11.93
N GLY A 86 1.86 -9.20 -11.94
CA GLY A 86 1.81 -10.64 -12.06
C GLY A 86 1.29 -11.29 -10.77
N ASN A 87 0.56 -12.39 -10.91
CA ASN A 87 0.07 -13.20 -9.77
C ASN A 87 0.07 -14.70 -10.04
N ASN A 88 0.66 -15.14 -11.15
CA ASN A 88 0.59 -16.52 -11.58
C ASN A 88 1.39 -17.43 -10.63
N VAL A 89 2.54 -16.97 -10.13
CA VAL A 89 3.39 -17.73 -9.20
C VAL A 89 2.71 -17.86 -7.84
N ARG A 90 2.26 -16.74 -7.24
CA ARG A 90 1.66 -16.74 -5.89
C ARG A 90 0.33 -17.49 -5.76
N TYR A 91 -0.31 -17.83 -6.88
CA TYR A 91 -1.52 -18.65 -6.91
C TYR A 91 -1.31 -20.01 -7.61
N ASN A 92 -0.07 -20.37 -7.95
CA ASN A 92 0.25 -21.60 -8.67
C ASN A 92 -0.63 -21.80 -9.92
N ASP A 93 -0.72 -20.75 -10.74
CA ASP A 93 -1.56 -20.62 -11.94
C ASP A 93 -3.08 -20.78 -11.73
N ASN A 94 -3.55 -20.87 -10.47
CA ASN A 94 -4.97 -20.99 -10.17
C ASN A 94 -5.71 -19.67 -10.36
N LYS A 95 -6.59 -19.62 -11.37
CA LYS A 95 -7.44 -18.47 -11.70
C LYS A 95 -8.84 -18.51 -11.11
N ASP A 96 -9.21 -19.56 -10.37
CA ASP A 96 -10.48 -19.61 -9.65
C ASP A 96 -10.40 -18.73 -8.39
N ALA A 97 -10.82 -17.47 -8.52
CA ALA A 97 -10.82 -16.50 -7.42
C ALA A 97 -11.61 -16.98 -6.19
N GLN A 98 -12.56 -17.92 -6.35
CA GLN A 98 -13.34 -18.51 -5.27
C GLN A 98 -12.67 -19.72 -4.62
N LYS A 99 -11.52 -20.20 -5.11
CA LYS A 99 -10.84 -21.38 -4.57
C LYS A 99 -9.32 -21.28 -4.52
N ARG A 100 -8.74 -20.21 -5.07
CA ARG A 100 -7.30 -19.99 -5.00
C ARG A 100 -6.85 -19.71 -3.58
N ASP A 101 -5.62 -20.14 -3.32
CA ASP A 101 -4.92 -19.93 -2.06
C ASP A 101 -3.65 -19.13 -2.34
N LEU A 102 -3.48 -18.04 -1.62
CA LEU A 102 -2.31 -17.16 -1.76
C LEU A 102 -1.08 -17.84 -1.13
N GLU A 103 0.06 -17.82 -1.82
CA GLU A 103 1.33 -18.32 -1.31
C GLU A 103 1.72 -17.63 0.00
N SER A 104 2.14 -18.38 1.02
CA SER A 104 2.68 -17.83 2.27
C SER A 104 4.17 -17.45 2.08
N PRO A 105 4.67 -16.31 2.61
CA PRO A 105 4.01 -15.38 3.54
C PRO A 105 3.35 -14.16 2.88
N LEU A 106 3.08 -14.21 1.57
CA LEU A 106 2.61 -13.04 0.82
C LEU A 106 1.26 -12.54 1.33
N ALA A 107 1.07 -11.23 1.33
CA ALA A 107 -0.15 -10.59 1.82
C ALA A 107 -0.83 -9.69 0.77
N ALA A 108 -0.42 -9.79 -0.50
CA ALA A 108 -1.02 -9.07 -1.62
C ALA A 108 -1.35 -10.01 -2.78
N SER A 109 -2.44 -9.73 -3.47
CA SER A 109 -2.97 -10.54 -4.58
C SER A 109 -2.16 -10.46 -5.88
N HIS A 110 -1.31 -9.44 -6.05
CA HIS A 110 -0.44 -9.28 -7.22
C HIS A 110 0.88 -8.61 -6.81
N MET A 111 1.93 -8.84 -7.60
CA MET A 111 3.22 -8.18 -7.42
C MET A 111 3.05 -6.67 -7.63
N GLY A 112 3.48 -5.87 -6.66
CA GLY A 112 3.40 -4.41 -6.73
C GLY A 112 2.10 -3.76 -6.25
N LEU A 113 1.14 -4.55 -5.75
CA LEU A 113 -0.06 -4.05 -5.06
C LEU A 113 0.12 -4.09 -3.53
N ILE A 114 -0.60 -3.21 -2.82
CA ILE A 114 -0.60 -3.20 -1.35
C ILE A 114 -1.45 -4.35 -0.80
N TYR A 115 -2.67 -4.58 -1.31
CA TYR A 115 -3.55 -5.69 -0.89
C TYR A 115 -4.20 -6.40 -2.08
N VAL A 116 -5.21 -5.78 -2.69
CA VAL A 116 -6.06 -6.38 -3.72
C VAL A 116 -6.09 -5.53 -4.98
N ASN A 117 -6.48 -6.13 -6.11
CA ASN A 117 -6.75 -5.38 -7.33
C ASN A 117 -8.07 -4.59 -7.17
N PRO A 118 -8.08 -3.25 -7.33
CA PRO A 118 -9.28 -2.43 -7.15
C PRO A 118 -10.36 -2.67 -8.20
N GLU A 119 -10.03 -3.28 -9.35
CA GLU A 119 -10.98 -3.69 -10.39
C GLU A 119 -11.61 -5.07 -10.12
N GLY A 120 -11.12 -5.77 -9.07
CA GLY A 120 -11.50 -7.13 -8.72
C GLY A 120 -10.47 -8.18 -9.15
N PRO A 121 -10.66 -9.47 -8.77
CA PRO A 121 -9.69 -10.54 -9.02
C PRO A 121 -9.29 -10.63 -10.50
N ASP A 122 -7.99 -10.45 -10.79
CA ASP A 122 -7.45 -10.44 -12.17
C ASP A 122 -8.14 -9.41 -13.10
N GLY A 123 -8.71 -8.34 -12.55
CA GLY A 123 -9.46 -7.32 -13.31
C GLY A 123 -10.92 -7.72 -13.61
N ASN A 124 -11.41 -8.83 -13.06
CA ASN A 124 -12.81 -9.21 -13.15
C ASN A 124 -13.64 -8.47 -12.09
N PRO A 125 -14.62 -7.62 -12.46
CA PRO A 125 -15.40 -6.80 -11.54
C PRO A 125 -16.48 -7.61 -10.79
N ASP A 126 -16.10 -8.70 -10.14
CA ASP A 126 -16.92 -9.48 -9.23
C ASP A 126 -16.64 -9.07 -7.77
N PRO A 127 -17.55 -8.30 -7.13
CA PRO A 127 -17.34 -7.82 -5.77
C PRO A 127 -17.39 -8.95 -4.73
N VAL A 128 -18.08 -10.05 -4.99
CA VAL A 128 -18.16 -11.19 -4.07
C VAL A 128 -16.84 -11.95 -4.07
N ALA A 129 -16.25 -12.16 -5.25
CA ALA A 129 -14.91 -12.72 -5.36
C ALA A 129 -13.85 -11.77 -4.77
N ALA A 130 -13.96 -10.46 -5.01
CA ALA A 130 -13.06 -9.46 -4.43
C ALA A 130 -13.07 -9.49 -2.89
N ALA A 131 -14.24 -9.68 -2.27
CA ALA A 131 -14.37 -9.76 -0.81
C ALA A 131 -13.55 -10.91 -0.20
N ARG A 132 -13.36 -12.02 -0.91
CA ARG A 132 -12.51 -13.14 -0.47
C ARG A 132 -11.03 -12.77 -0.48
N ASP A 133 -10.56 -12.13 -1.55
CA ASP A 133 -9.19 -11.62 -1.64
C ASP A 133 -8.93 -10.56 -0.56
N ILE A 134 -9.90 -9.66 -0.32
CA ILE A 134 -9.84 -8.63 0.72
C ILE A 134 -9.65 -9.30 2.09
N ARG A 135 -10.55 -10.22 2.47
CA ARG A 135 -10.44 -10.92 3.75
C ARG A 135 -9.10 -11.65 3.91
N THR A 136 -8.64 -12.31 2.86
CA THR A 136 -7.37 -13.07 2.89
C THR A 136 -6.18 -12.14 3.10
N THR A 137 -6.08 -11.07 2.31
CA THR A 137 -4.94 -10.15 2.31
C THR A 137 -4.90 -9.30 3.58
N PHE A 138 -6.04 -8.76 4.03
CA PHE A 138 -6.14 -8.03 5.30
C PHE A 138 -5.87 -8.95 6.50
N GLY A 139 -6.38 -10.19 6.49
CA GLY A 139 -6.08 -11.18 7.53
C GLY A 139 -4.58 -11.48 7.65
N ARG A 140 -3.86 -11.55 6.52
CA ARG A 140 -2.39 -11.68 6.52
C ARG A 140 -1.64 -10.42 6.95
N MET A 141 -2.30 -9.28 6.93
CA MET A 141 -1.81 -8.02 7.49
C MET A 141 -2.39 -7.74 8.89
N ALA A 142 -2.83 -8.79 9.58
CA ALA A 142 -3.30 -8.75 10.97
C ALA A 142 -4.52 -7.85 11.21
N MET A 143 -5.42 -7.77 10.23
CA MET A 143 -6.72 -7.11 10.37
C MET A 143 -7.85 -8.13 10.28
N ASN A 144 -8.78 -8.10 11.24
CA ASN A 144 -10.01 -8.87 11.20
C ASN A 144 -11.08 -8.20 10.31
N ASP A 145 -12.26 -8.81 10.20
CA ASP A 145 -13.35 -8.30 9.36
C ASP A 145 -13.83 -6.89 9.77
N GLU A 146 -13.93 -6.60 11.07
CA GLU A 146 -14.36 -5.28 11.57
C GLU A 146 -13.32 -4.20 11.23
N GLU A 147 -12.05 -4.49 11.52
CA GLU A 147 -10.93 -3.59 11.23
C GLU A 147 -10.79 -3.34 9.73
N THR A 148 -10.97 -4.37 8.91
CA THR A 148 -10.93 -4.30 7.44
C THR A 148 -11.99 -3.34 6.91
N VAL A 149 -13.24 -3.50 7.35
CA VAL A 149 -14.35 -2.63 6.94
C VAL A 149 -14.09 -1.20 7.41
N ALA A 150 -13.66 -1.01 8.66
CA ALA A 150 -13.37 0.31 9.22
C ALA A 150 -12.25 1.04 8.46
N LEU A 151 -11.18 0.34 8.09
CA LEU A 151 -10.06 0.92 7.34
C LEU A 151 -10.45 1.32 5.93
N ILE A 152 -11.16 0.46 5.19
CA ILE A 152 -11.56 0.74 3.81
C ILE A 152 -12.57 1.89 3.77
N ALA A 153 -13.64 1.81 4.57
CA ALA A 153 -14.67 2.84 4.59
C ALA A 153 -14.15 4.18 5.14
N GLY A 154 -13.36 4.13 6.23
CA GLY A 154 -12.74 5.31 6.82
C GLY A 154 -11.73 5.98 5.88
N GLY A 155 -10.88 5.19 5.21
CA GLY A 155 -9.92 5.69 4.23
C GLY A 155 -10.60 6.33 3.02
N HIS A 156 -11.58 5.64 2.42
CA HIS A 156 -12.30 6.11 1.23
C HIS A 156 -13.35 7.20 1.51
N THR A 157 -13.52 7.63 2.76
CA THR A 157 -14.28 8.85 3.09
C THR A 157 -13.57 10.11 2.57
N PHE A 158 -12.26 10.04 2.32
CA PHE A 158 -11.44 11.19 1.91
C PHE A 158 -10.86 11.03 0.51
N GLY A 159 -10.71 12.17 -0.18
CA GLY A 159 -9.99 12.25 -1.45
C GLY A 159 -10.73 11.63 -2.63
N LYS A 160 -9.97 11.07 -3.57
CA LYS A 160 -10.44 10.48 -4.83
C LYS A 160 -9.33 9.68 -5.52
N THR A 161 -9.71 8.82 -6.46
CA THR A 161 -8.79 8.19 -7.42
C THR A 161 -8.46 9.13 -8.58
N HIS A 162 -7.47 8.77 -9.41
CA HIS A 162 -7.02 9.57 -10.56
C HIS A 162 -6.88 8.69 -11.80
N GLY A 163 -7.69 8.96 -12.82
CA GLY A 163 -7.71 8.22 -14.09
C GLY A 163 -8.26 9.07 -15.23
N ALA A 164 -7.75 10.31 -15.36
CA ALA A 164 -8.32 11.32 -16.26
C ALA A 164 -8.09 11.03 -17.76
N GLY A 165 -7.20 10.10 -18.09
CA GLY A 165 -6.88 9.72 -19.46
C GLY A 165 -6.16 8.37 -19.53
N PRO A 166 -5.76 7.93 -20.73
CA PRO A 166 -5.14 6.62 -20.92
C PRO A 166 -3.83 6.45 -20.14
N ALA A 167 -3.65 5.28 -19.54
CA ALA A 167 -2.42 4.92 -18.83
C ALA A 167 -1.18 4.94 -19.74
N THR A 168 -1.35 4.80 -21.06
CA THR A 168 -0.26 4.89 -22.06
C THR A 168 0.41 6.27 -22.10
N ASN A 169 -0.21 7.30 -21.52
CA ASN A 169 0.38 8.63 -21.39
C ASN A 169 1.31 8.75 -20.17
N VAL A 170 1.34 7.76 -19.29
CA VAL A 170 2.18 7.75 -18.09
C VAL A 170 3.56 7.18 -18.43
N GLY A 171 4.61 7.93 -18.08
CA GLY A 171 6.00 7.52 -18.29
C GLY A 171 6.48 6.47 -17.29
N LYS A 172 7.80 6.22 -17.30
CA LYS A 172 8.43 5.34 -16.32
C LYS A 172 8.41 5.95 -14.91
N GLU A 173 8.19 5.11 -13.92
CA GLU A 173 8.50 5.37 -12.50
C GLU A 173 9.93 4.94 -12.14
#